data_AF-A0A6G3XL75-F1
#
_entry.id   AF-A0A6G3XL75-F1
#
_cell.length_a   1.000
_cell.length_b   1.000
_cell.length_c   1.000
_cell.angle_alpha   90.00
_cell.angle_beta   90.00
_cell.angle_gamma   90.00
#
_symmetry.space_group_name_H-M   'P 1'
#
loop_
_entity.id
_entity.type
_entity.pdbx_description
1 polymer ?
#
loop_
_entity_poly.entity_id
_entity_poly.type
_entity_poly.pdbx_seq_one_letter_code
_entity_poly.pdbx_strand_id
1 'polypeptide(L)'
;KYERPHMESVEDLSVAIVIDQKPLGGNVRSTVGTATDIWSVIRVLFSRCGAPSAGGATAYSFNDPTGMCPECDGVGRTVQLDLDRAIDWSKSLNEGALLLPGLTVGSWEWNLYGGSGRFDNDLPLAEFGEEERRLLLYGSGFTVRLDLRTGSADMKFEGVVTRFER
;
A
#
# COMPACT_ATOMS: atom_id res chain seq x y z
N LYS A 1 -39.18 14.73 6.63
CA LYS A 1 -39.32 14.99 5.17
C LYS A 1 -40.21 16.21 5.06
N TYR A 2 -39.69 17.34 4.60
CA TYR A 2 -40.49 18.57 4.48
C TYR A 2 -41.45 18.46 3.29
N GLU A 3 -42.65 18.99 3.43
CA GLU A 3 -43.66 19.02 2.37
C GLU A 3 -43.20 19.93 1.23
N ARG A 4 -43.51 19.56 -0.03
CA ARG A 4 -43.13 20.37 -1.19
C ARG A 4 -43.91 21.69 -1.15
N PRO A 5 -43.26 22.86 -1.27
CA PRO A 5 -43.97 24.13 -1.30
C PRO A 5 -44.95 24.21 -2.48
N HIS A 6 -46.13 24.79 -2.25
CA HIS A 6 -47.16 25.02 -3.28
C HIS A 6 -46.81 26.25 -4.14
N MET A 7 -45.78 26.14 -4.97
CA MET A 7 -45.36 27.21 -5.88
C MET A 7 -44.86 26.63 -7.22
N GLU A 8 -45.07 27.38 -8.30
CA GLU A 8 -44.68 26.97 -9.66
C GLU A 8 -43.23 27.37 -10.00
N SER A 9 -42.77 28.53 -9.52
CA SER A 9 -41.38 28.98 -9.66
C SER A 9 -40.93 29.82 -8.45
N VAL A 10 -39.62 29.91 -8.25
CA VAL A 10 -39.00 30.88 -7.35
C VAL A 10 -37.82 31.50 -8.08
N GLU A 11 -37.87 32.82 -8.17
CA GLU A 11 -36.82 33.65 -8.75
C GLU A 11 -36.11 34.42 -7.62
N ASP A 12 -34.94 34.98 -7.91
CA ASP A 12 -34.16 35.79 -6.95
C ASP A 12 -33.79 35.09 -5.62
N LEU A 13 -33.64 33.76 -5.63
CA LEU A 13 -33.08 33.05 -4.48
C LEU A 13 -31.63 33.47 -4.26
N SER A 14 -31.39 34.05 -3.09
CA SER A 14 -30.03 34.24 -2.59
C SER A 14 -29.38 32.88 -2.28
N VAL A 15 -28.05 32.81 -2.42
CA VAL A 15 -27.29 31.60 -2.10
C VAL A 15 -27.52 31.23 -0.63
N ALA A 16 -28.10 30.06 -0.41
CA ALA A 16 -28.24 29.50 0.93
C ALA A 16 -26.90 28.90 1.39
N ILE A 17 -26.24 29.56 2.34
CA ILE A 17 -25.02 29.06 2.98
C ILE A 17 -25.42 28.46 4.32
N VAL A 18 -25.20 27.15 4.49
CA VAL A 18 -25.41 26.48 5.77
C VAL A 18 -24.13 26.60 6.59
N ILE A 19 -24.22 27.30 7.72
CA ILE A 19 -23.16 27.35 8.73
C ILE A 19 -23.58 26.41 9.85
N ASP A 20 -22.82 25.32 10.04
CA ASP A 20 -22.98 24.46 11.20
C ASP A 20 -21.78 24.57 12.15
N GLN A 21 -21.97 24.14 13.39
CA GLN A 21 -20.90 24.09 14.40
C GLN A 21 -20.49 22.64 14.68
N LYS A 22 -20.64 21.74 13.70
CA LYS A 22 -20.18 20.37 13.92
C LYS A 22 -18.66 20.37 14.00
N PRO A 23 -18.06 19.62 14.93
CA PRO A 23 -16.62 19.44 14.93
C PRO A 23 -16.15 18.92 13.57
N LEU A 24 -15.04 19.45 13.07
CA LEU A 24 -14.43 18.96 11.84
C LEU A 24 -14.04 17.48 12.03
N GLY A 25 -14.66 16.61 11.25
CA GLY A 25 -14.28 15.20 11.16
C GLY A 25 -12.98 15.06 10.35
N GLY A 26 -12.08 14.20 10.81
CA GLY A 26 -10.89 13.83 10.06
C GLY A 26 -11.14 12.60 9.20
N ASN A 27 -10.79 12.68 7.92
CA ASN A 27 -10.55 11.51 7.08
C ASN A 27 -9.06 11.48 6.66
N VAL A 28 -8.58 10.35 6.13
CA VAL A 28 -7.16 10.18 5.75
C VAL A 28 -6.68 11.12 4.64
N ARG A 29 -7.60 11.80 3.95
CA ARG A 29 -7.35 12.80 2.90
C ARG A 29 -7.71 14.23 3.35
N SER A 30 -8.09 14.44 4.61
CA SER A 30 -8.38 15.75 5.18
C SER A 30 -7.07 16.47 5.47
N THR A 31 -6.83 17.56 4.75
CA THR A 31 -5.66 18.42 4.92
C THR A 31 -6.10 19.82 5.32
N VAL A 32 -5.17 20.65 5.81
CA VAL A 32 -5.39 22.09 5.99
C VAL A 32 -5.88 22.72 4.68
N GLY A 33 -5.37 22.25 3.54
CA GLY A 33 -5.75 22.74 2.22
C GLY A 33 -7.24 22.50 1.90
N THR A 34 -7.77 21.32 2.23
CA THR A 34 -9.19 21.00 2.02
C THR A 34 -10.09 21.64 3.06
N ALA A 35 -9.62 21.80 4.30
CA ALA A 35 -10.42 22.41 5.37
C ALA A 35 -10.62 23.92 5.19
N THR A 36 -9.70 24.58 4.48
CA THR A 36 -9.74 26.02 4.21
C THR A 36 -10.19 26.36 2.78
N ASP A 37 -10.57 25.35 1.99
CA ASP A 37 -10.89 25.45 0.55
C ASP A 37 -9.79 26.01 -0.37
N ILE A 38 -8.62 26.39 0.17
CA ILE A 38 -7.48 26.89 -0.62
C ILE A 38 -6.98 25.84 -1.60
N TRP A 39 -7.19 24.55 -1.32
CA TRP A 39 -6.81 23.46 -2.20
C TRP A 39 -7.41 23.59 -3.60
N SER A 40 -8.66 24.03 -3.72
CA SER A 40 -9.31 24.22 -5.01
C SER A 40 -8.65 25.33 -5.83
N VAL A 41 -8.24 26.42 -5.17
CA VAL A 41 -7.53 27.53 -5.82
C VAL A 41 -6.14 27.10 -6.28
N ILE A 42 -5.41 26.38 -5.43
CA ILE A 42 -4.07 25.86 -5.75
C ILE A 42 -4.12 24.97 -7.00
N ARG A 43 -5.07 24.03 -7.08
CA ARG A 43 -5.20 23.15 -8.26
C ARG A 43 -5.41 23.93 -9.56
N VAL A 44 -6.27 24.96 -9.53
CA VAL A 44 -6.49 25.82 -10.70
C VAL A 44 -5.21 26.60 -11.04
N LEU A 45 -4.55 27.20 -10.06
CA LEU A 45 -3.30 27.93 -10.27
C LEU A 45 -2.24 27.06 -10.95
N PHE A 46 -1.98 25.85 -10.43
CA PHE A 46 -1.00 24.93 -11.01
C PHE A 46 -1.42 24.43 -12.40
N SER A 47 -2.71 24.21 -12.65
CA SER A 47 -3.17 23.88 -14.02
C SER A 47 -2.91 24.97 -15.06
N ARG A 48 -2.77 26.23 -14.64
CA ARG A 48 -2.53 27.37 -15.52
C ARG A 48 -1.05 27.72 -15.64
N CYS A 49 -0.30 27.57 -14.56
CA CYS A 49 1.06 28.12 -14.43
C CYS A 49 2.12 27.05 -14.13
N GLY A 50 1.76 25.80 -13.90
CA GLY A 50 2.68 24.72 -13.56
C GLY A 50 3.62 24.37 -14.72
N ALA A 51 4.92 24.27 -14.42
CA ALA A 51 5.96 23.87 -15.36
C ALA A 51 6.91 22.84 -14.70
N PRO A 52 7.01 21.60 -15.22
CA PRO A 52 6.21 21.04 -16.31
C PRO A 52 4.72 20.96 -15.96
N SER A 53 3.85 21.00 -16.97
CA SER A 53 2.39 20.91 -16.75
C SER A 53 1.96 19.45 -16.62
N ALA A 54 1.14 19.17 -15.61
CA ALA A 54 0.41 17.91 -15.45
C ALA A 54 -0.97 17.90 -16.14
N GLY A 55 -1.37 19.01 -16.80
CA GLY A 55 -2.66 19.12 -17.49
C GLY A 55 -3.70 19.94 -16.73
N GLY A 56 -4.95 19.48 -16.71
CA GLY A 56 -6.07 20.16 -16.05
C GLY A 56 -6.00 20.10 -14.52
N ALA A 57 -6.87 20.85 -13.84
CA ALA A 57 -6.90 20.92 -12.37
C ALA A 57 -7.11 19.56 -11.68
N THR A 58 -7.72 18.58 -12.36
CA THR A 58 -7.90 17.21 -11.85
C THR A 58 -6.58 16.45 -11.71
N ALA A 59 -5.61 16.68 -12.60
CA ALA A 59 -4.29 16.06 -12.54
C ALA A 59 -3.46 16.54 -11.33
N TYR A 60 -3.85 17.65 -10.70
CA TYR A 60 -3.26 18.15 -9.46
C TYR A 60 -4.09 17.75 -8.23
N SER A 61 -5.03 16.82 -8.35
CA SER A 61 -5.94 16.42 -7.27
C SER A 61 -5.59 15.04 -6.71
N PHE A 62 -5.17 14.97 -5.45
CA PHE A 62 -5.02 13.68 -4.73
C PHE A 62 -6.36 12.98 -4.44
N ASN A 63 -7.49 13.65 -4.69
CA ASN A 63 -8.83 13.06 -4.57
C ASN A 63 -9.38 12.56 -5.92
N ASP A 64 -8.66 12.77 -7.02
CA ASP A 64 -9.08 12.34 -8.35
C ASP A 64 -8.10 11.28 -8.87
N PRO A 65 -8.57 10.12 -9.38
CA PRO A 65 -7.69 9.08 -9.91
C PRO A 65 -6.71 9.58 -10.99
N THR A 66 -7.05 10.64 -11.73
CA THR A 66 -6.15 11.24 -12.73
C THR A 66 -4.96 12.01 -12.13
N GLY A 67 -5.06 12.41 -10.86
CA GLY A 67 -4.00 13.13 -10.13
C GLY A 67 -3.48 12.40 -8.89
N MET A 68 -4.02 11.22 -8.56
CA MET A 68 -3.54 10.40 -7.46
C MET A 68 -2.16 9.84 -7.78
N CYS A 69 -1.28 9.85 -6.77
CA CYS A 69 -0.08 9.03 -6.83
C CYS A 69 -0.50 7.55 -6.86
N PRO A 70 -0.05 6.74 -7.84
CA PRO A 70 -0.47 5.34 -7.99
C PRO A 70 0.04 4.43 -6.88
N GLU A 71 1.04 4.87 -6.11
CA GLU A 71 1.61 4.10 -5.01
C GLU A 71 0.79 4.21 -3.71
N CYS A 72 0.18 5.38 -3.47
CA CYS A 72 -0.52 5.68 -2.22
C CYS A 72 -1.98 6.11 -2.39
N ASP A 73 -2.53 6.06 -3.60
CA ASP A 73 -3.91 6.46 -3.94
C ASP A 73 -4.30 7.83 -3.38
N GLY A 74 -3.34 8.77 -3.44
CA GLY A 74 -3.51 10.14 -2.96
C GLY A 74 -3.61 10.29 -1.43
N VAL A 75 -3.25 9.27 -0.65
CA VAL A 75 -3.21 9.32 0.82
C VAL A 75 -1.90 9.95 1.33
N GLY A 76 -0.82 9.88 0.54
CA GLY A 76 0.50 10.42 0.90
C GLY A 76 1.30 9.55 1.86
N ARG A 77 0.83 8.33 2.16
CA ARG A 77 1.54 7.31 2.95
C ARG A 77 1.16 5.91 2.47
N THR A 78 2.09 4.98 2.60
CA THR A 78 1.90 3.55 2.33
C THR A 78 2.17 2.75 3.60
N VAL A 79 1.64 1.53 3.67
CA VAL A 79 2.00 0.57 4.71
C VAL A 79 2.98 -0.39 4.08
N GLN A 80 4.18 -0.49 4.65
CA GLN A 80 5.23 -1.37 4.17
C GLN A 80 5.67 -2.32 5.28
N LEU A 81 6.27 -3.44 4.89
CA LEU A 81 6.86 -4.38 5.82
C LEU A 81 8.17 -3.82 6.38
N ASP A 82 8.26 -3.74 7.70
CA ASP A 82 9.50 -3.42 8.40
C ASP A 82 10.39 -4.68 8.46
N LEU A 83 11.44 -4.71 7.63
CA LEU A 83 12.32 -5.86 7.50
C LEU A 83 13.07 -6.18 8.79
N ASP A 84 13.49 -5.16 9.56
CA ASP A 84 14.25 -5.36 10.79
C ASP A 84 13.40 -5.96 11.91
N ARG A 85 12.06 -5.85 11.79
CA ARG A 85 11.10 -6.50 12.68
C ARG A 85 10.59 -7.83 12.14
N ALA A 86 10.59 -8.00 10.82
CA ALA A 86 10.11 -9.19 10.14
C ALA A 86 11.19 -10.29 10.07
N ILE A 87 12.46 -9.90 10.10
CA ILE A 87 13.59 -10.79 9.86
C ILE A 87 14.68 -10.56 10.91
N ASP A 88 15.10 -11.62 11.57
CA ASP A 88 16.32 -11.66 12.36
C ASP A 88 17.51 -12.01 11.45
N TRP A 89 18.19 -10.98 10.96
CA TRP A 89 19.32 -11.13 10.03
C TRP A 89 20.50 -11.92 10.60
N SER A 90 20.60 -12.03 11.92
CA SER A 90 21.70 -12.75 12.58
C SER A 90 21.55 -14.27 12.53
N LYS A 91 20.37 -14.77 12.17
CA LYS A 91 20.02 -16.18 12.16
C LYS A 91 19.93 -16.75 10.75
N SER A 92 20.06 -18.05 10.65
CA SER A 92 19.74 -18.80 9.43
C SER A 92 18.25 -19.13 9.31
N LEU A 93 17.83 -19.66 8.17
CA LEU A 93 16.44 -20.09 7.97
C LEU A 93 16.05 -21.20 8.95
N ASN A 94 16.96 -22.15 9.24
CA ASN A 94 16.75 -23.23 10.20
C ASN A 94 16.72 -22.75 11.66
N GLU A 95 17.37 -21.63 11.96
CA GLU A 95 17.34 -21.00 13.29
C GLU A 95 16.11 -20.11 13.51
N GLY A 96 15.26 -19.95 12.49
CA GLY A 96 14.03 -19.17 12.59
C GLY A 96 14.24 -17.68 12.36
N ALA A 97 15.03 -17.32 11.35
CA ALA A 97 15.24 -15.92 10.96
C ALA A 97 13.96 -15.19 10.53
N LEU A 98 12.92 -15.89 10.04
CA LEU A 98 11.67 -15.27 9.63
C LEU A 98 10.70 -15.15 10.83
N LEU A 99 10.46 -13.93 11.29
CA LEU A 99 9.65 -13.63 12.49
C LEU A 99 8.16 -13.42 12.20
N LEU A 100 7.77 -13.52 10.92
CA LEU A 100 6.39 -13.34 10.49
C LEU A 100 5.48 -14.50 10.92
N PRO A 101 4.20 -14.24 11.27
CA PRO A 101 3.25 -15.28 11.60
C PRO A 101 3.12 -16.30 10.46
N GLY A 102 3.14 -17.59 10.80
CA GLY A 102 3.07 -18.68 9.81
C GLY A 102 4.42 -19.15 9.27
N LEU A 103 5.50 -18.39 9.47
CA LEU A 103 6.86 -18.72 8.98
C LEU A 103 7.79 -19.35 10.03
N THR A 104 7.22 -19.94 11.08
CA THR A 104 7.99 -20.74 12.03
C THR A 104 8.65 -21.93 11.34
N VAL A 105 9.88 -22.26 11.75
CA VAL A 105 10.66 -23.38 11.16
C VAL A 105 9.84 -24.67 11.09
N GLY A 106 9.83 -25.29 9.91
CA GLY A 106 9.09 -26.52 9.64
C GLY A 106 7.58 -26.33 9.36
N SER A 107 7.05 -25.11 9.41
CA SER A 107 5.69 -24.84 8.96
C SER A 107 5.54 -25.03 7.45
N TRP A 108 4.30 -25.14 6.98
CA TRP A 108 4.00 -25.20 5.55
C TRP A 108 4.57 -24.01 4.78
N GLU A 109 4.41 -22.80 5.31
CA GLU A 109 4.85 -21.58 4.63
C GLU A 109 6.37 -21.42 4.70
N TRP A 110 7.00 -21.82 5.81
CA TRP A 110 8.45 -21.81 5.92
C TRP A 110 9.08 -22.77 4.90
N ASN A 111 8.43 -23.90 4.61
CA ASN A 111 8.91 -24.86 3.60
C ASN A 111 9.01 -24.26 2.20
N LEU A 112 8.23 -23.22 1.85
CA LEU A 112 8.42 -22.51 0.57
C LEU A 112 9.82 -21.90 0.43
N TYR A 113 10.48 -21.60 1.55
CA TYR A 113 11.83 -21.04 1.60
C TYR A 113 12.84 -22.14 1.94
N GLY A 114 12.76 -22.70 3.16
CA GLY A 114 13.72 -23.70 3.64
C GLY A 114 13.63 -25.04 2.90
N GLY A 115 12.45 -25.43 2.43
CA GLY A 115 12.24 -26.64 1.64
C GLY A 115 12.49 -26.46 0.14
N SER A 116 12.84 -25.25 -0.32
CA SER A 116 12.95 -24.97 -1.76
C SER A 116 14.20 -25.50 -2.43
N GLY A 117 15.24 -25.83 -1.65
CA GLY A 117 16.57 -26.17 -2.14
C GLY A 117 17.29 -25.01 -2.85
N ARG A 118 16.83 -23.77 -2.65
CA ARG A 118 17.41 -22.57 -3.29
C ARG A 118 18.32 -21.75 -2.38
N PHE A 119 18.33 -22.04 -1.08
CA PHE A 119 19.09 -21.29 -0.09
C PHE A 119 19.94 -22.27 0.73
N ASP A 120 21.08 -21.78 1.21
CA ASP A 120 21.77 -22.41 2.33
C ASP A 120 20.98 -22.08 3.60
N ASN A 121 20.31 -23.10 4.16
CA ASN A 121 19.42 -22.91 5.29
C ASN A 121 20.15 -22.79 6.63
N ASP A 122 21.45 -23.07 6.67
CA ASP A 122 22.30 -23.02 7.86
C ASP A 122 23.18 -21.76 7.88
N LEU A 123 23.30 -21.05 6.75
CA LEU A 123 23.98 -19.75 6.67
C LEU A 123 23.10 -18.63 7.26
N PRO A 124 23.64 -17.76 8.12
CA PRO A 124 22.93 -16.57 8.59
C PRO A 124 22.52 -15.63 7.45
N LEU A 125 21.33 -15.05 7.52
CA LEU A 125 20.79 -14.21 6.44
C LEU A 125 21.63 -12.94 6.18
N ALA A 126 22.36 -12.44 7.17
CA ALA A 126 23.29 -11.32 7.02
C ALA A 126 24.45 -11.64 6.05
N GLU A 127 24.81 -12.91 5.92
CA GLU A 127 25.92 -13.40 5.10
C GLU A 127 25.51 -13.79 3.67
N PHE A 128 24.20 -13.84 3.38
CA PHE A 128 23.70 -14.18 2.05
C PHE A 128 24.25 -13.25 0.96
N GLY A 129 24.46 -13.76 -0.25
CA GLY A 129 24.77 -12.92 -1.41
C GLY A 129 23.63 -11.93 -1.72
N GLU A 130 23.92 -10.87 -2.47
CA GLU A 130 22.91 -9.88 -2.88
C GLU A 130 21.77 -10.52 -3.69
N GLU A 131 22.11 -11.41 -4.62
CA GLU A 131 21.11 -12.15 -5.41
C GLU A 131 20.28 -13.11 -4.56
N GLU A 132 20.89 -13.78 -3.58
CA GLU A 132 20.17 -14.70 -2.67
C GLU A 132 19.22 -13.93 -1.75
N ARG A 133 19.65 -12.80 -1.19
CA ARG A 133 18.78 -11.91 -0.41
C ARG A 133 17.64 -11.38 -1.26
N ARG A 134 17.93 -10.93 -2.48
CA ARG A 134 16.90 -10.42 -3.39
C ARG A 134 15.90 -11.52 -3.75
N LEU A 135 16.36 -12.75 -3.97
CA LEU A 135 15.50 -13.90 -4.21
C LEU A 135 14.60 -14.20 -3.00
N LEU A 136 15.15 -14.19 -1.79
CA LEU A 136 14.39 -14.43 -0.56
C LEU A 136 13.31 -13.37 -0.31
N LEU A 137 13.64 -12.10 -0.52
CA LEU A 137 12.75 -10.98 -0.22
C LEU A 137 11.73 -10.71 -1.33
N TYR A 138 12.18 -10.72 -2.59
CA TYR A 138 11.42 -10.21 -3.75
C TYR A 138 11.26 -11.23 -4.89
N GLY A 139 11.79 -12.44 -4.73
CA GLY A 139 11.75 -13.47 -5.77
C GLY A 139 10.31 -13.83 -6.16
N SER A 140 10.01 -13.89 -7.45
CA SER A 140 8.70 -14.30 -7.93
C SER A 140 8.78 -14.91 -9.33
N GLY A 141 7.69 -15.52 -9.80
CA GLY A 141 7.56 -15.94 -11.20
C GLY A 141 8.09 -17.34 -11.54
N PHE A 142 8.44 -18.16 -10.54
CA PHE A 142 8.84 -19.56 -10.73
C PHE A 142 8.14 -20.48 -9.75
N THR A 143 8.20 -21.79 -10.03
CA THR A 143 7.65 -22.83 -9.16
C THR A 143 8.74 -23.57 -8.40
N VAL A 144 8.41 -23.97 -7.18
CA VAL A 144 9.23 -24.79 -6.29
C VAL A 144 8.42 -26.05 -5.98
N ARG A 145 9.08 -27.19 -6.09
CA ARG A 145 8.52 -28.48 -5.72
C ARG A 145 8.81 -28.73 -4.24
N LEU A 146 7.76 -28.84 -3.44
CA LEU A 146 7.87 -29.09 -2.01
C LEU A 146 7.52 -30.55 -1.71
N ASP A 147 8.38 -31.22 -0.97
CA ASP A 147 8.13 -32.55 -0.45
C ASP A 147 7.43 -32.45 0.91
N LEU A 148 6.14 -32.79 0.92
CA LEU A 148 5.30 -32.85 2.09
C LEU A 148 5.25 -34.27 2.65
N ARG A 149 4.88 -34.39 3.93
CA ARG A 149 4.58 -35.69 4.55
C ARG A 149 3.49 -36.48 3.82
N THR A 150 2.62 -35.82 3.06
CA THR A 150 1.47 -36.43 2.36
C THR A 150 1.64 -36.50 0.83
N GLY A 151 2.77 -36.10 0.26
CA GLY A 151 3.02 -36.09 -1.19
C GLY A 151 4.00 -34.99 -1.62
N SER A 152 4.12 -34.72 -2.92
CA SER A 152 4.85 -33.55 -3.42
C SER A 152 3.89 -32.58 -4.09
N ALA A 153 4.10 -31.27 -3.90
CA ALA A 153 3.27 -30.22 -4.47
C ALA A 153 4.13 -29.15 -5.14
N ASP A 154 3.73 -28.73 -6.34
CA ASP A 154 4.34 -27.61 -7.03
C ASP A 154 3.65 -26.32 -6.60
N MET A 155 4.42 -25.37 -6.10
CA MET A 155 3.92 -24.08 -5.62
C MET A 155 4.65 -22.94 -6.31
N LYS A 156 3.93 -21.84 -6.55
CA LYS A 156 4.57 -20.60 -6.97
C LYS A 156 5.36 -20.03 -5.81
N PHE A 157 6.63 -19.76 -6.03
CA PHE A 157 7.47 -19.09 -5.06
C PHE A 157 7.19 -17.59 -5.08
N GLU A 158 7.02 -17.02 -3.90
CA GLU A 158 6.90 -15.59 -3.67
C GLU A 158 7.82 -15.21 -2.52
N GLY A 159 8.63 -14.18 -2.72
CA GLY A 159 9.52 -13.63 -1.71
C GLY A 159 8.74 -13.11 -0.50
N VAL A 160 9.42 -13.03 0.63
CA VAL A 160 8.80 -12.65 1.92
C VAL A 160 8.10 -11.29 1.83
N VAL A 161 8.71 -10.32 1.15
CA VAL A 161 8.16 -8.97 0.97
C VAL A 161 7.06 -8.97 -0.09
N THR A 162 7.29 -9.58 -1.24
CA THR A 162 6.31 -9.66 -2.34
C THR A 162 4.99 -10.27 -1.89
N ARG A 163 5.06 -11.27 -1.00
CA ARG A 163 3.87 -11.90 -0.42
C ARG A 163 3.10 -10.94 0.52
N PHE A 164 3.79 -10.05 1.23
CA PHE A 164 3.17 -9.11 2.18
C PHE A 164 2.53 -7.91 1.48
N GLU A 165 3.10 -7.46 0.37
CA GLU A 165 2.65 -6.27 -0.38
C GLU A 165 1.51 -6.56 -1.38
N ARG A 166 1.02 -7.80 -1.45
CA ARG A 166 -0.07 -8.21 -2.33
C ARG A 166 -1.44 -7.68 -1.89
#